data_AF-A0A2S6AZC2-F1
#
_entry.id   AF-A0A2S6AZC2-F1
#
_cell.length_a   1.000
_cell.length_b   1.000
_cell.length_c   1.000
_cell.angle_alpha   90.00
_cell.angle_beta   90.00
_cell.angle_gamma   90.00
#
_symmetry.space_group_name_H-M   'P 1'
#
loop_
_entity.id
_entity.type
_entity.pdbx_description
1 polymer ?
#
loop_
_entity_poly.entity_id
_entity_poly.type
_entity_poly.pdbx_seq_one_letter_code
_entity_poly.pdbx_strand_id
1 'polypeptide(L)'
;STGVVRHIGLQRQFAHHVSIEDMRVHGQLRPKPSKLMLRRLLRRHGLSAGRCILVEDTLMNLKRAKQLGLRTAWITQYLHFSDPI
;
A
#
# COMPACT_ATOMS: atom_id res chain seq x y z
N SER A 1 10.59 -7.58 -5.14
CA SER A 1 11.86 -7.03 -5.66
C SER A 1 12.18 -5.72 -4.93
N THR A 2 13.42 -5.55 -4.44
CA THR A 2 13.90 -4.31 -3.79
C THR A 2 14.90 -3.53 -4.66
N GLY A 3 15.10 -3.95 -5.92
CA GLY A 3 16.16 -3.45 -6.79
C GLY A 3 16.16 -1.93 -6.96
N VAL A 4 15.00 -1.33 -7.26
CA VAL A 4 14.87 0.13 -7.40
C VAL A 4 15.22 0.85 -6.10
N VAL A 5 14.65 0.42 -4.97
CA VAL A 5 14.87 1.05 -3.66
C VAL A 5 16.34 1.00 -3.24
N ARG A 6 17.02 -0.12 -3.54
CA ARG A 6 18.47 -0.27 -3.30
C ARG A 6 19.28 0.63 -4.23
N HIS A 7 18.90 0.72 -5.50
CA HIS A 7 19.59 1.55 -6.50
C HIS A 7 19.54 3.04 -6.15
N ILE A 8 18.42 3.52 -5.61
CA ILE A 8 18.25 4.92 -5.16
C ILE A 8 18.72 5.17 -3.71
N GLY A 9 19.31 4.16 -3.04
CA GLY A 9 19.91 4.32 -1.71
C GLY A 9 18.93 4.43 -0.53
N LEU A 10 17.64 4.14 -0.72
CA LEU A 10 16.61 4.31 0.32
C LEU A 10 16.30 3.04 1.12
N GLN A 11 16.98 1.92 0.88
CA GLN A 11 16.68 0.63 1.50
C GLN A 11 16.60 0.65 3.04
N ARG A 12 17.41 1.49 3.70
CA ARG A 12 17.43 1.58 5.18
C ARG A 12 16.21 2.30 5.75
N GLN A 13 15.43 3.00 4.92
CA GLN A 13 14.22 3.71 5.35
C GLN A 13 12.97 2.82 5.33
N PHE A 14 13.06 1.59 4.81
CA PHE A 14 11.93 0.66 4.73
C PHE A 14 12.14 -0.51 5.69
N ALA A 15 11.24 -0.65 6.66
CA ALA A 15 11.24 -1.81 7.56
C ALA A 15 10.80 -3.11 6.85
N HIS A 16 9.87 -2.99 5.90
CA HIS A 16 9.28 -4.12 5.19
C HIS A 16 8.99 -3.78 3.73
N HIS A 17 9.12 -4.78 2.86
CA HIS A 17 8.67 -4.73 1.47
C HIS A 17 7.56 -5.75 1.27
N VAL A 18 6.50 -5.36 0.57
CA VAL A 18 5.37 -6.23 0.23
C VAL A 18 5.25 -6.25 -1.29
N SER A 19 5.46 -7.40 -1.90
CA SER A 19 5.33 -7.58 -3.36
C SER A 19 3.96 -8.14 -3.75
N ILE A 20 3.68 -8.24 -5.05
CA ILE A 20 2.42 -8.79 -5.54
C ILE A 20 2.22 -10.25 -5.10
N GLU A 21 3.31 -11.01 -5.00
CA GLU A 21 3.32 -12.40 -4.54
C GLU A 21 2.89 -12.52 -3.06
N ASP A 22 3.20 -11.50 -2.25
CA ASP A 22 2.72 -11.39 -0.86
C ASP A 22 1.24 -11.03 -0.78
N MET A 23 0.64 -10.51 -1.86
CA MET A 23 -0.77 -10.11 -1.92
C MET A 23 -1.72 -11.29 -2.10
N ARG A 24 -1.39 -12.47 -1.56
CA ARG A 24 -2.31 -13.61 -1.53
C ARG A 24 -3.13 -13.60 -0.26
N VAL A 25 -4.40 -14.00 -0.32
CA VAL A 25 -5.20 -14.33 0.86
C VAL A 25 -6.02 -15.57 0.55
N HIS A 26 -5.93 -16.59 1.41
CA HIS A 26 -6.55 -17.91 1.19
C HIS A 26 -6.16 -18.52 -0.18
N GLY A 27 -4.87 -18.48 -0.51
CA GLY A 27 -4.34 -19.01 -1.78
C GLY A 27 -4.57 -18.14 -3.02
N GLN A 28 -5.53 -17.22 -2.99
CA GLN A 28 -5.90 -16.37 -4.12
C GLN A 28 -5.15 -15.04 -4.13
N LEU A 29 -4.75 -14.57 -5.31
CA LEU A 29 -4.19 -13.22 -5.46
C LEU A 29 -5.27 -12.17 -5.19
N ARG A 30 -4.92 -11.19 -4.37
CA ARG A 30 -5.78 -10.10 -3.88
C ARG A 30 -4.99 -8.80 -3.96
N PRO A 31 -4.72 -8.27 -5.17
CA PRO A 31 -3.96 -7.04 -5.32
C PRO A 31 -4.70 -5.86 -4.68
N LYS A 32 -4.01 -4.73 -4.53
CA LYS A 32 -4.68 -3.44 -4.31
C LYS A 32 -5.84 -3.30 -5.35
N PRO A 33 -7.04 -2.81 -4.97
CA PRO A 33 -7.44 -2.14 -3.73
C PRO A 33 -8.04 -3.07 -2.65
N SER A 34 -7.58 -4.31 -2.53
CA SER A 34 -8.17 -5.30 -1.61
C SER A 34 -8.11 -4.89 -0.13
N LYS A 35 -9.29 -4.62 0.45
CA LYS A 35 -9.45 -4.39 1.91
C LYS A 35 -9.00 -5.58 2.75
N LEU A 36 -9.24 -6.80 2.26
CA LEU A 36 -8.85 -8.02 2.95
C LEU A 36 -7.32 -8.14 3.04
N MET A 37 -6.62 -7.79 1.96
CA MET A 37 -5.17 -7.79 1.91
C MET A 37 -4.59 -6.74 2.87
N LEU A 38 -5.10 -5.51 2.85
CA LEU A 38 -4.63 -4.44 3.74
C LEU A 38 -4.85 -4.79 5.21
N ARG A 39 -6.00 -5.40 5.56
CA ARG A 39 -6.26 -5.90 6.92
C ARG A 39 -5.29 -7.02 7.32
N ARG A 40 -4.95 -7.92 6.40
CA ARG A 40 -3.95 -8.97 6.64
C ARG A 40 -2.58 -8.36 6.92
N LEU A 41 -2.16 -7.34 6.17
CA LEU A 41 -0.90 -6.63 6.43
C LEU A 41 -0.86 -6.00 7.82
N LEU A 42 -1.90 -5.24 8.18
CA LEU A 42 -1.99 -4.64 9.51
C LEU A 42 -1.85 -5.68 10.62
N ARG A 43 -2.57 -6.81 10.50
CA ARG A 43 -2.48 -7.93 11.45
C ARG A 43 -1.09 -8.56 11.46
N ARG A 44 -0.49 -8.82 10.30
CA ARG A 44 0.85 -9.43 10.17
C ARG A 44 1.93 -8.58 10.85
N HIS A 45 1.80 -7.26 10.80
CA HIS A 45 2.76 -6.32 11.38
C HIS A 45 2.33 -5.79 12.76
N GLY A 46 1.24 -6.28 13.35
CA GLY A 46 0.77 -5.82 14.66
C GLY A 46 0.36 -4.34 14.71
N LEU A 47 -0.05 -3.77 13.58
CA LEU A 47 -0.33 -2.34 13.44
C LEU A 47 -1.81 -2.02 13.65
N SER A 48 -2.07 -0.98 14.45
CA SER A 48 -3.41 -0.38 14.55
C SER A 48 -3.66 0.56 13.38
N ALA A 49 -4.80 0.37 12.69
CA ALA A 49 -5.16 1.15 11.50
C ALA A 49 -5.15 2.66 11.75
N GLY A 50 -5.69 3.12 12.89
CA GLY A 50 -5.74 4.54 13.25
C GLY A 50 -4.37 5.19 13.46
N ARG A 51 -3.32 4.37 13.65
CA ARG A 51 -1.91 4.81 13.77
C ARG A 51 -1.13 4.67 12.47
N CYS A 52 -1.79 4.28 11.38
CA CYS A 52 -1.18 4.11 10.06
C CYS A 52 -1.68 5.16 9.09
N ILE A 53 -0.81 5.58 8.16
CA ILE A 53 -1.16 6.40 7.01
C ILE A 53 -0.86 5.63 5.72
N LEU A 54 -1.82 5.57 4.81
CA LEU A 54 -1.57 5.16 3.43
C LEU A 54 -1.29 6.41 2.60
N VAL A 55 -0.08 6.50 2.05
CA VAL A 55 0.31 7.51 1.07
C VAL A 55 0.22 6.86 -0.30
N GLU A 56 -0.65 7.36 -1.18
CA GLU A 56 -0.86 6.76 -2.51
C GLU A 56 -1.40 7.78 -3.52
N ASP A 57 -1.19 7.52 -4.80
CA ASP A 57 -1.62 8.36 -5.94
C ASP A 57 -3.04 8.02 -6.47
N THR A 58 -3.48 6.78 -6.25
CA THR A 58 -4.78 6.26 -6.72
C THR A 58 -5.88 6.46 -5.68
N LEU A 59 -6.88 7.31 -5.98
CA LEU A 59 -7.97 7.65 -5.05
C LEU A 59 -8.77 6.44 -4.56
N MET A 60 -8.98 5.43 -5.41
CA MET A 60 -9.71 4.22 -5.07
C MET A 60 -9.01 3.41 -3.96
N ASN A 61 -7.68 3.33 -3.99
CA ASN A 61 -6.88 2.70 -2.94
C ASN A 61 -7.06 3.43 -1.60
N LEU A 62 -7.01 4.76 -1.62
CA LEU A 62 -7.20 5.60 -0.43
C LEU A 62 -8.61 5.45 0.16
N LYS A 63 -9.66 5.43 -0.69
CA LYS A 63 -11.05 5.17 -0.23
C LYS A 63 -11.16 3.85 0.53
N ARG A 64 -10.51 2.78 0.04
CA ARG A 64 -10.52 1.46 0.72
C ARG A 64 -9.73 1.46 2.03
N ALA A 65 -8.61 2.17 2.10
CA ALA A 65 -7.84 2.32 3.33
C ALA A 65 -8.60 3.14 4.38
N LYS A 66 -9.27 4.23 3.97
CA LYS A 66 -10.12 5.03 4.87
C LYS A 66 -11.26 4.21 5.48
N GLN A 67 -11.90 3.33 4.68
CA GLN A 67 -12.92 2.38 5.16
C GLN A 67 -12.40 1.37 6.20
N LEU A 68 -11.09 1.18 6.30
CA LEU A 68 -10.45 0.32 7.30
C LEU A 68 -9.91 1.10 8.52
N GLY A 69 -10.14 2.42 8.57
CA GLY A 69 -9.69 3.28 9.67
C GLY A 69 -8.27 3.82 9.52
N LEU A 70 -7.62 3.64 8.36
CA LEU A 70 -6.32 4.28 8.10
C LEU A 70 -6.49 5.78 7.85
N ARG A 71 -5.47 6.55 8.22
CA ARG A 71 -5.25 7.88 7.67
C ARG A 71 -4.81 7.76 6.21
N THR A 72 -5.04 8.79 5.42
CA THR A 72 -4.75 8.78 3.99
C THR A 72 -4.09 10.09 3.56
N ALA A 73 -3.04 10.00 2.76
CA ALA A 73 -2.44 11.14 2.05
C ALA A 73 -2.48 10.85 0.55
N TRP A 74 -3.01 11.80 -0.22
CA TRP A 74 -3.12 11.68 -1.67
C TRP A 74 -1.96 12.41 -2.35
N ILE A 75 -1.23 11.70 -3.21
CA ILE A 75 -0.16 12.28 -4.03
C ILE A 75 -0.77 12.73 -5.36
N THR A 76 -0.68 14.02 -5.68
CA THR A 76 -1.29 14.61 -6.89
C THR A 76 -0.28 15.11 -7.92
N GLN A 77 0.94 15.46 -7.51
CA GLN A 77 1.88 16.24 -8.32
C GLN A 77 2.71 15.43 -9.34
N TYR A 78 2.72 14.10 -9.24
CA TYR A 78 3.47 13.21 -10.15
C TYR A 78 2.56 12.36 -11.06
N LEU A 79 1.26 12.64 -11.05
CA LEU A 79 0.31 12.02 -11.97
C LEU A 79 0.48 12.68 -13.35
N HIS A 80 1.12 12.00 -14.30
CA HIS A 80 1.03 12.42 -15.70
C HIS A 80 -0.45 12.32 -16.12
N PHE A 81 -0.93 13.32 -16.86
CA PHE A 81 -2.33 13.56 -17.25
C PHE A 81 -3.02 12.43 -18.05
N SER A 82 -2.41 11.25 -18.16
CA SER A 82 -2.78 10.16 -19.07
C SER A 82 -3.28 8.89 -18.38
N ASP A 83 -3.31 8.80 -17.06
CA ASP A 83 -3.86 7.62 -16.37
C ASP A 83 -5.38 7.75 -16.19
N PRO A 84 -6.20 6.90 -16.85
CA PRO A 84 -7.64 6.91 -16.65
C PRO A 84 -7.98 6.38 -15.25
N ILE A 85 -8.90 7.11 -14.59
CA ILE A 85 -9.47 6.83 -13.27
C ILE A 85 -10.24 5.50 -13.25
#